data_AF-A0A212KE88-F1
#
_entry.id   AF-A0A212KE88-F1
#
_cell.length_a   1.000
_cell.length_b   1.000
_cell.length_c   1.000
_cell.angle_alpha   90.00
_cell.angle_beta   90.00
_cell.angle_gamma   90.00
#
_symmetry.space_group_name_H-M   'P 1'
#
loop_
_entity.id
_entity.type
_entity.pdbx_description
1 polymer ?
#
loop_
_entity_poly.entity_id
_entity_poly.type
_entity_poly.pdbx_seq_one_letter_code
_entity_poly.pdbx_strand_id
1 'polypeptide(L)'
;MQNHKRTERIYQEENLSLRIRKRVKRPSHARIVQAGPAGPDEQWAMDFVSDSLMGGRRIRILTIADLWDRSSPALEVDMNCLECG
;
A
#
# COMPACT_ATOMS: atom_id res chain seq x y z
N MET A 1 30.19 9.78 25.49
CA MET A 1 30.00 10.30 24.12
C MET A 1 30.66 9.32 23.16
N GLN A 2 29.90 8.39 22.58
CA GLN A 2 30.48 7.37 21.68
C GLN A 2 30.87 8.01 20.34
N ASN A 3 32.11 7.78 19.91
CA ASN A 3 32.62 8.29 18.64
C ASN A 3 32.12 7.39 17.50
N HIS A 4 30.95 7.73 16.95
CA HIS A 4 30.25 7.01 15.91
C HIS A 4 31.14 6.66 14.70
N LYS A 5 32.03 7.58 14.28
CA LYS A 5 32.94 7.39 13.14
C LYS A 5 33.92 6.23 13.34
N ARG A 6 34.42 6.05 14.57
CA ARG A 6 35.36 4.96 14.89
C ARG A 6 34.63 3.61 14.84
N THR A 7 33.41 3.56 15.36
CA THR A 7 32.59 2.34 15.35
C THR A 7 32.22 1.93 13.93
N GLU A 8 31.74 2.86 13.09
CA GLU A 8 31.41 2.58 11.70
C GLU A 8 32.61 2.03 10.90
N ARG A 9 33.80 2.61 11.10
CA ARG A 9 35.02 2.18 10.43
C ARG A 9 35.41 0.74 10.78
N ILE A 10 35.34 0.37 12.06
CA ILE A 10 35.62 -1.01 12.51
C ILE A 10 34.60 -1.99 11.90
N TYR A 11 33.32 -1.64 11.87
CA TYR A 11 32.29 -2.50 11.24
C TYR A 11 32.50 -2.67 9.73
N GLN A 12 33.05 -1.67 9.04
CA GLN A 12 33.42 -1.77 7.63
C GLN A 12 34.69 -2.61 7.42
N GLU A 13 35.74 -2.38 8.20
CA GLU A 13 37.01 -3.13 8.14
C GLU A 13 36.79 -4.63 8.43
N GLU A 14 35.94 -4.95 9.40
CA GLU A 14 35.60 -6.33 9.79
C GLU A 14 34.50 -6.97 8.92
N ASN A 15 34.03 -6.28 7.88
CA ASN A 15 32.90 -6.72 7.03
C ASN A 15 31.61 -7.05 7.80
N LEU A 16 31.43 -6.51 9.00
CA LEU A 16 30.25 -6.69 9.86
C LEU A 16 29.11 -5.70 9.52
N SER A 17 29.30 -4.85 8.52
CA SER A 17 28.25 -3.92 8.08
C SER A 17 27.04 -4.68 7.52
N LEU A 18 25.86 -4.43 8.10
CA LEU A 18 24.61 -5.00 7.61
C LEU A 18 24.33 -4.47 6.20
N ARG A 19 24.15 -5.38 5.23
CA ARG A 19 23.69 -5.03 3.88
C ARG A 19 22.20 -4.68 3.92
N ILE A 20 21.89 -3.45 4.33
CA ILE A 20 20.53 -2.94 4.27
C ILE A 20 20.19 -2.68 2.81
N ARG A 21 19.23 -3.44 2.26
CA ARG A 21 18.68 -3.15 0.93
C ARG A 21 18.05 -1.76 0.98
N LYS A 22 18.65 -0.81 0.27
CA LYS A 22 18.05 0.53 0.10
C LYS A 22 16.71 0.38 -0.60
N ARG A 23 15.65 0.93 0.00
CA ARG A 23 14.32 0.99 -0.63
C ARG A 23 14.44 1.83 -1.91
N VAL A 24 14.32 1.18 -3.07
CA VAL A 24 14.29 1.86 -4.36
C VAL A 24 12.95 2.58 -4.49
N LYS A 25 12.97 3.90 -4.64
CA LYS A 25 11.76 4.66 -4.98
C LYS A 25 11.45 4.38 -6.45
N ARG A 26 10.30 3.76 -6.72
CA ARG A 26 9.80 3.61 -8.09
C ARG A 26 9.43 5.01 -8.63
N PRO A 27 9.77 5.34 -9.89
CA PRO A 27 9.33 6.61 -10.48
C PRO A 27 7.81 6.67 -10.45
N SER A 28 7.25 7.81 -10.03
CA SER A 28 5.82 8.05 -10.14
C SER A 28 5.46 8.15 -11.62
N HIS A 29 4.56 7.29 -12.10
CA HIS A 29 3.96 7.49 -13.42
C HIS A 29 3.34 8.89 -13.48
N ALA A 30 3.47 9.57 -14.61
CA ALA A 30 2.78 10.82 -14.85
C ALA A 30 1.27 10.60 -14.62
N ARG A 31 0.66 11.37 -13.71
CA ARG A 31 -0.78 11.31 -13.50
C ARG A 31 -1.46 11.89 -14.74
N ILE A 32 -1.87 11.02 -15.65
CA ILE A 32 -2.77 11.41 -16.73
C ILE A 32 -4.13 11.67 -16.08
N VAL A 33 -4.65 12.88 -16.22
CA VAL A 33 -6.01 13.20 -15.79
C VAL A 33 -6.95 12.51 -16.77
N GLN A 34 -7.70 11.52 -16.29
CA GLN A 34 -8.76 10.90 -17.07
C GLN A 34 -9.94 11.87 -17.14
N ALA A 35 -10.59 11.95 -18.31
CA ALA A 35 -11.88 12.64 -18.42
C ALA A 35 -12.89 11.93 -17.50
N GLY A 36 -13.69 12.72 -16.78
CA GLY A 36 -14.75 12.16 -15.93
C GLY A 36 -15.91 11.59 -16.74
N PRO A 37 -16.78 10.78 -16.11
CA PRO A 37 -17.97 10.24 -16.76
C PRO A 37 -18.94 11.37 -17.15
N ALA A 38 -19.73 11.15 -18.20
CA ALA A 38 -20.79 12.04 -18.68
C ALA A 38 -22.19 11.61 -18.19
N GLY A 39 -22.31 10.38 -17.71
CA GLY A 39 -23.53 9.80 -17.17
C GLY A 39 -23.27 8.70 -16.13
N PRO A 40 -24.34 8.20 -15.48
CA PRO A 40 -24.24 7.10 -14.54
C PRO A 40 -23.78 5.82 -15.23
N ASP A 41 -23.13 4.93 -14.47
CA ASP A 41 -22.64 3.62 -14.92
C ASP A 41 -21.59 3.63 -16.05
N GLU A 42 -21.02 4.79 -16.39
CA GLU A 42 -19.99 4.89 -17.44
C GLU A 42 -18.58 4.63 -16.93
N GLN A 43 -18.31 4.95 -15.66
CA GLN A 43 -16.99 4.81 -15.07
C GLN A 43 -17.08 4.44 -13.59
N TRP A 44 -16.49 3.31 -13.23
CA TRP A 44 -16.43 2.85 -11.84
C TRP A 44 -15.01 2.92 -11.28
N ALA A 45 -14.91 3.38 -10.05
CA ALA A 45 -13.73 3.24 -9.23
C ALA A 45 -13.84 1.95 -8.41
N MET A 46 -12.77 1.16 -8.42
CA MET A 46 -12.63 0.00 -7.56
C MET A 46 -11.46 0.24 -6.61
N ASP A 47 -11.67 -0.05 -5.33
CA ASP A 47 -10.64 0.04 -4.30
C ASP A 47 -10.76 -1.11 -3.30
N PHE A 48 -9.70 -1.35 -2.52
CA PHE A 48 -9.67 -2.34 -1.47
C PHE A 48 -9.49 -1.67 -0.11
N VAL A 49 -10.47 -1.84 0.78
CA VAL A 49 -10.38 -1.41 2.17
C VAL A 49 -9.97 -2.61 3.01
N SER A 50 -8.84 -2.52 3.72
CA SER A 50 -8.41 -3.55 4.67
C SER A 50 -8.58 -3.05 6.09
N ASP A 51 -9.13 -3.89 6.96
CA ASP A 51 -9.27 -3.60 8.38
C ASP A 51 -8.92 -4.82 9.25
N SER A 52 -8.55 -4.58 10.50
CA SER A 52 -8.24 -5.60 11.50
C SER A 52 -9.24 -5.53 12.64
N LEU A 53 -9.95 -6.63 12.86
CA LEU A 53 -10.86 -6.77 13.99
C LEU A 53 -10.07 -6.96 15.28
N MET A 54 -10.70 -6.64 16.41
CA MET A 54 -10.13 -6.81 17.76
C MET A 54 -9.60 -8.24 18.02
N GLY A 55 -10.13 -9.25 17.35
CA GLY A 55 -9.69 -10.65 17.45
C GLY A 55 -8.49 -11.03 16.56
N GLY A 56 -7.79 -10.07 15.95
CA GLY A 56 -6.64 -10.33 15.09
C GLY A 56 -6.97 -10.82 13.67
N ARG A 57 -8.24 -11.11 13.39
CA ARG A 57 -8.72 -11.42 12.03
C ARG A 57 -8.69 -10.16 11.16
N ARG A 58 -8.15 -10.29 9.95
CA ARG A 58 -8.17 -9.24 8.93
C ARG A 58 -9.33 -9.46 7.98
N ILE A 59 -9.98 -8.36 7.59
CA ILE A 59 -10.97 -8.33 6.53
C ILE A 59 -10.44 -7.46 5.39
N ARG A 60 -10.79 -7.83 4.16
CA ARG A 60 -10.61 -6.99 2.99
C ARG A 60 -11.95 -6.82 2.31
N ILE A 61 -12.27 -5.60 1.93
CA ILE A 61 -13.52 -5.24 1.28
C ILE A 61 -13.16 -4.65 -0.08
N LEU A 62 -13.62 -5.29 -1.15
CA LEU A 62 -13.62 -4.68 -2.47
C LEU A 62 -14.79 -3.69 -2.51
N THR A 63 -14.47 -2.42 -2.72
CA THR A 63 -15.45 -1.34 -2.86
C THR A 63 -15.55 -0.94 -4.32
N ILE A 64 -16.74 -1.04 -4.91
CA ILE A 64 -17.05 -0.50 -6.23
C ILE A 64 -17.89 0.76 -6.03
N ALA A 65 -17.48 1.87 -6.64
CA ALA A 65 -18.17 3.14 -6.59
C ALA A 65 -18.31 3.73 -8.01
N ASP A 66 -19.49 4.22 -8.34
CA ASP A 66 -19.70 4.99 -9.56
C ASP A 66 -19.09 6.40 -9.40
N LEU A 67 -18.31 6.82 -10.39
CA LEU A 67 -17.64 8.12 -10.37
C LEU A 67 -18.58 9.28 -10.73
N TRP A 68 -19.74 9.02 -11.32
CA TRP A 68 -20.73 10.05 -11.65
C TRP A 68 -21.57 10.46 -10.43
N ASP A 69 -22.26 9.51 -9.80
CA ASP A 69 -23.20 9.77 -8.70
C ASP A 69 -22.63 9.44 -7.30
N ARG A 70 -21.42 8.85 -7.24
CA ARG A 70 -20.78 8.36 -6.01
C ARG A 70 -21.60 7.32 -5.25
N SER A 71 -22.51 6.64 -5.94
CA SER A 71 -23.19 5.48 -5.41
C SER A 71 -22.22 4.29 -5.34
N SER A 72 -22.40 3.41 -4.35
CA SER A 72 -21.64 2.17 -4.27
C SER A 72 -22.56 1.01 -4.62
N PRO A 73 -22.52 0.51 -5.86
CA PRO A 73 -23.40 -0.57 -6.28
C PRO A 73 -23.05 -1.92 -5.64
N ALA A 74 -21.78 -2.14 -5.28
CA ALA A 74 -21.34 -3.42 -4.75
C ALA A 74 -20.21 -3.27 -3.71
N LEU A 75 -20.33 -4.07 -2.65
CA LEU A 75 -19.32 -4.29 -1.63
C LEU A 75 -19.14 -5.80 -1.47
N GLU A 76 -17.94 -6.30 -1.75
CA GLU A 76 -17.61 -7.71 -1.58
C GLU A 76 -16.60 -7.87 -0.45
N VAL A 77 -16.91 -8.72 0.53
CA VAL A 77 -16.09 -8.90 1.74
C VAL A 77 -15.39 -10.25 1.68
N ASP A 78 -14.06 -10.21 1.75
CA ASP A 78 -13.22 -11.38 1.97
C ASP A 78 -12.74 -11.43 3.42
N MET A 79 -12.98 -12.58 4.07
CA MET A 79 -12.52 -12.88 5.42
C MET A 79 -11.35 -13.88 5.44
N ASN A 80 -10.91 -14.35 4.26
CA ASN A 80 -9.87 -15.38 4.13
C ASN A 80 -8.45 -14.82 4.09
N CYS A 81 -8.21 -13.62 4.63
CA CYS A 81 -6.85 -13.12 4.87
C CYS A 81 -6.16 -13.90 5.99
N LEU A 82 -5.89 -15.19 5.73
CA LEU A 82 -4.93 -16.00 6.42
C LEU A 82 -3.55 -15.46 6.01
N GLU A 83 -2.92 -14.76 6.95
CA GLU A 83 -1.49 -14.46 6.97
C GLU A 83 -0.88 -13.90 5.67
N CYS A 84 -0.80 -12.57 5.57
CA CYS A 84 0.19 -11.95 4.71
C CYS A 84 1.45 -11.70 5.56
N GLY A 85 2.46 -12.56 5.37
CA GLY A 85 3.84 -12.33 5.83
C GLY A 85 4.53 -11.16 5.12
#